data_AF-A0A973QZ41-F1
#
_entry.id   AF-A0A973QZ41-F1
#
_cell.length_a   1.000
_cell.length_b   1.000
_cell.length_c   1.000
_cell.angle_alpha   90.00
_cell.angle_beta   90.00
_cell.angle_gamma   90.00
#
_symmetry.space_group_name_H-M   'P 1'
#
loop_
_entity.id
_entity.type
_entity.pdbx_description
1 polymer ?
#
loop_
_entity_poly.entity_id
_entity_poly.type
_entity_poly.pdbx_seq_one_letter_code
_entity_poly.pdbx_strand_id
1 'polypeptide(L)'
;MTAPSSTEATASEPAATATPRRTFGLAAATALVMGNIIGGGIFALPAAVAPYGTVSLLAFLVLSVAAVLLALLFGRLARRSPVTGGLYVYPRDAFGPFAGFLSAWSYWTMCWVSIAALAVAVVGYVDVLIPLHGNHAL
;
A
#
# COMPACT_ATOMS: atom_id res chain seq x y z
N MET A 1 17.88 -62.70 -27.01
CA MET A 1 18.69 -61.83 -27.88
C MET A 1 17.75 -61.15 -28.85
N THR A 2 17.23 -59.97 -28.48
CA THR A 2 16.57 -58.99 -29.38
C THR A 2 16.22 -57.73 -28.56
N ALA A 3 17.04 -56.69 -28.70
CA ALA A 3 16.53 -55.31 -28.78
C ALA A 3 16.39 -55.00 -30.29
N PRO A 4 15.50 -54.07 -30.68
CA PRO A 4 15.97 -52.67 -30.76
C PRO A 4 14.91 -51.58 -30.44
N SER A 5 15.42 -50.51 -29.84
CA SER A 5 15.16 -49.07 -30.05
C SER A 5 13.77 -48.52 -30.39
N SER A 6 13.28 -47.64 -29.50
CA SER A 6 12.98 -46.22 -29.77
C SER A 6 12.40 -45.60 -28.49
N THR A 7 13.21 -45.17 -27.53
CA THR A 7 13.57 -43.74 -27.34
C THR A 7 12.71 -42.81 -28.19
N GLU A 8 11.45 -42.67 -27.79
CA GLU A 8 10.64 -41.55 -28.25
C GLU A 8 11.23 -40.30 -27.64
N ALA A 9 11.74 -39.49 -28.55
CA ALA A 9 12.47 -38.27 -28.28
C ALA A 9 11.71 -37.42 -27.27
N THR A 10 12.46 -36.99 -26.26
CA THR A 10 12.22 -35.82 -25.45
C THR A 10 11.87 -34.68 -26.40
N ALA A 11 10.58 -34.47 -26.64
CA ALA A 11 10.08 -33.26 -27.28
C ALA A 11 10.44 -32.13 -26.32
N SER A 12 11.53 -31.44 -26.64
CA SER A 12 11.91 -30.18 -26.03
C SER A 12 10.71 -29.24 -26.14
N GLU A 13 9.95 -29.16 -25.05
CA GLU A 13 9.02 -28.07 -24.85
C GLU A 13 9.85 -26.77 -24.89
N PRO A 14 9.57 -25.88 -25.85
CA PRO A 14 10.39 -24.70 -26.04
C PRO A 14 10.34 -23.88 -24.76
N ALA A 15 11.53 -23.63 -24.20
CA ALA A 15 11.76 -22.82 -23.02
C ALA A 15 10.82 -21.61 -23.04
N ALA A 16 9.83 -21.63 -22.15
CA ALA A 16 8.91 -20.55 -21.92
C ALA A 16 9.71 -19.25 -21.89
N THR A 17 9.47 -18.39 -22.88
CA THR A 17 10.05 -17.06 -22.96
C THR A 17 9.79 -16.37 -21.64
N ALA A 18 10.83 -16.27 -20.80
CA ALA A 18 10.74 -15.63 -19.50
C ALA A 18 10.47 -14.15 -19.75
N THR A 19 9.20 -13.76 -19.71
CA THR A 19 8.76 -12.36 -19.78
C THR A 19 9.60 -11.55 -18.80
N PRO A 20 10.22 -10.43 -19.22
CA PRO A 20 11.02 -9.61 -18.33
C PRO A 20 10.18 -9.24 -17.11
N ARG A 21 10.58 -9.75 -15.94
CA ARG A 21 9.94 -9.39 -14.67
C ARG A 21 10.09 -7.89 -14.52
N ARG A 22 8.99 -7.15 -14.68
CA ARG A 22 8.96 -5.71 -14.45
C ARG A 22 9.08 -5.46 -12.95
N THR A 23 10.30 -5.53 -12.45
CA THR A 23 10.62 -5.20 -11.07
C THR A 23 10.65 -3.67 -10.96
N PHE A 24 9.80 -3.11 -10.10
CA PHE A 24 9.90 -1.70 -9.75
C PHE A 24 11.29 -1.44 -9.16
N GLY A 25 12.02 -0.47 -9.73
CA GLY A 25 13.27 -0.01 -9.14
C GLY A 25 13.03 0.58 -7.76
N LEU A 26 14.07 0.61 -6.92
CA LEU A 26 13.99 1.09 -5.54
C LEU A 26 13.43 2.53 -5.48
N ALA A 27 13.86 3.39 -6.42
CA ALA A 27 13.37 4.75 -6.57
C ALA A 27 11.88 4.83 -6.97
N ALA A 28 11.40 3.93 -7.84
CA ALA A 28 9.99 3.91 -8.22
C ALA A 28 9.11 3.41 -7.06
N ALA A 29 9.58 2.41 -6.31
CA ALA A 29 8.88 1.90 -5.14
C ALA A 29 8.80 2.95 -4.01
N THR A 30 9.89 3.67 -3.73
CA THR A 30 9.87 4.75 -2.72
C THR A 30 9.01 5.92 -3.17
N ALA A 31 9.09 6.33 -4.43
CA ALA A 31 8.23 7.39 -4.97
C ALA A 31 6.74 7.03 -4.88
N LEU A 32 6.38 5.77 -5.19
CA LEU A 32 5.00 5.29 -5.07
C LEU A 32 4.51 5.35 -3.63
N VAL A 33 5.31 4.87 -2.68
CA VAL A 33 4.96 4.90 -1.25
C VAL A 33 4.85 6.35 -0.76
N MET A 34 5.80 7.21 -1.11
CA MET A 34 5.77 8.64 -0.75
C MET A 34 4.53 9.33 -1.31
N GLY A 35 4.16 9.05 -2.57
CA GLY A 35 2.94 9.58 -3.19
C GLY A 35 1.68 9.14 -2.46
N ASN A 36 1.60 7.88 -2.05
CA ASN A 36 0.45 7.35 -1.31
C ASN A 36 0.34 7.92 0.11
N ILE A 37 1.46 8.22 0.77
CA ILE A 37 1.49 8.79 2.13
C ILE A 37 1.19 10.30 2.13
N ILE A 38 1.82 11.07 1.23
CA ILE A 38 1.64 12.53 1.17
C ILE A 38 0.20 12.86 0.76
N GLY A 39 -0.29 12.23 -0.32
CA GLY A 39 -1.67 12.33 -0.80
C GLY A 39 -2.27 13.74 -0.76
N GLY A 40 -3.60 13.81 -0.58
CA GLY A 40 -4.31 15.08 -0.34
C GLY A 40 -4.38 15.49 1.14
N GLY A 41 -4.01 14.59 2.06
CA GLY A 41 -4.16 14.79 3.51
C GLY A 41 -3.21 15.83 4.08
N ILE A 42 -2.00 15.98 3.51
CA ILE A 42 -1.01 16.96 3.99
C ILE A 42 -1.50 18.41 3.89
N PHE A 43 -2.34 18.70 2.89
CA PHE A 43 -2.89 20.03 2.66
C PHE A 43 -4.05 20.37 3.61
N ALA A 44 -4.76 19.35 4.11
CA ALA A 44 -5.83 19.52 5.09
C ALA A 44 -5.31 19.52 6.54
N LEU A 45 -4.12 18.96 6.78
CA LEU A 45 -3.54 18.85 8.12
C LEU A 45 -3.39 20.19 8.85
N PRO A 46 -2.84 21.27 8.25
CA PRO A 46 -2.71 22.56 8.93
C PRO A 46 -4.04 23.13 9.43
N ALA A 47 -5.11 22.99 8.64
CA ALA A 47 -6.44 23.45 9.02
C ALA A 47 -7.00 22.62 10.18
N ALA A 48 -6.78 21.30 10.17
CA ALA A 48 -7.25 20.41 11.23
C ALA A 48 -6.50 20.63 12.56
N VAL A 49 -5.21 21.01 12.52
CA VAL A 49 -4.38 21.18 13.72
C VAL A 49 -4.32 22.61 14.24
N ALA A 50 -4.80 23.59 13.47
CA ALA A 50 -4.84 25.01 13.86
C ALA A 50 -5.49 25.27 15.24
N PRO A 51 -6.59 24.58 15.64
CA PRO A 51 -7.20 24.78 16.95
C PRO A 51 -6.35 24.33 18.15
N TYR A 52 -5.37 23.44 17.92
CA TYR A 52 -4.60 22.80 18.99
C TYR A 52 -3.24 23.47 19.27
N GLY A 53 -2.87 24.49 18.47
CA GLY A 53 -1.67 25.31 18.70
C GLY A 53 -0.37 24.50 18.82
N THR A 54 0.50 24.89 19.74
CA THR A 54 1.84 24.28 19.95
C THR A 54 1.79 22.80 20.35
N VAL A 55 0.68 22.32 20.91
CA VAL A 55 0.51 20.90 21.30
C VAL A 55 0.59 19.97 20.08
N SER A 56 0.18 20.45 18.91
CA SER A 56 0.28 19.71 17.64
C SER A 56 1.71 19.37 17.26
N LEU A 57 2.69 20.18 17.66
CA LEU A 57 4.11 19.89 17.38
C LEU A 57 4.60 18.67 18.18
N LEU A 58 4.18 18.53 19.44
CA LEU A 58 4.47 17.33 20.23
C LEU A 58 3.79 16.10 19.62
N ALA A 59 2.54 16.24 19.17
CA ALA A 59 1.84 15.16 18.46
C ALA A 59 2.59 14.76 17.18
N PHE A 60 3.03 15.72 16.37
CA PHE A 60 3.84 15.46 15.17
C PHE A 60 5.15 14.74 15.48
N LEU A 61 5.83 15.11 16.58
CA LEU A 61 7.05 14.44 17.01
C LEU A 61 6.78 12.98 17.37
N VAL A 62 5.76 12.73 18.20
CA VAL A 62 5.38 11.38 18.61
C VAL A 62 4.93 10.54 17.40
N LEU A 63 4.12 11.09 16.50
CA LEU A 63 3.69 10.43 15.27
C LEU A 63 4.87 10.10 14.36
N SER A 64 5.83 11.02 14.22
CA SER A 64 7.03 10.79 13.40
C SER A 64 7.89 9.66 13.96
N VAL A 65 8.09 9.63 15.29
CA VAL A 65 8.82 8.55 15.96
C VAL A 65 8.09 7.22 15.79
N ALA A 66 6.77 7.19 16.00
CA ALA A 66 5.94 6.00 15.80
C ALA A 66 6.01 5.49 14.35
N ALA A 67 5.97 6.39 13.36
CA ALA A 67 6.07 6.04 11.95
C ALA A 67 7.43 5.43 11.61
N VAL A 68 8.54 5.96 12.14
CA VAL A 68 9.88 5.37 11.95
C VAL A 68 9.96 3.99 12.57
N LEU A 69 9.46 3.81 13.80
CA LEU A 69 9.44 2.50 14.46
C LEU A 69 8.61 1.48 13.66
N LEU A 70 7.46 1.91 13.14
CA LEU A 70 6.60 1.07 12.30
C LEU A 70 7.29 0.72 10.97
N ALA A 71 7.98 1.66 10.32
CA ALA A 71 8.73 1.43 9.10
C ALA A 71 9.88 0.43 9.32
N LEU A 72 10.60 0.52 10.45
CA LEU A 72 11.64 -0.43 10.82
C LEU A 72 11.07 -1.82 11.11
N LEU A 73 9.91 -1.92 11.75
CA LEU A 73 9.21 -3.17 12.00
C LEU A 73 8.85 -3.87 10.68
N PHE A 74 8.17 -3.16 9.77
CA PHE A 74 7.83 -3.69 8.45
C PHE A 74 9.07 -4.01 7.62
N GLY A 75 10.12 -3.19 7.69
CA GLY A 75 11.40 -3.46 7.02
C GLY A 75 12.07 -4.75 7.54
N ARG A 76 12.01 -5.02 8.84
CA ARG A 76 12.50 -6.28 9.42
C ARG A 76 11.66 -7.48 9.03
N LEU A 77 10.33 -7.34 8.99
CA LEU A 77 9.41 -8.40 8.54
C LEU A 77 9.61 -8.72 7.05
N ALA A 78 9.76 -7.70 6.21
CA ALA A 78 10.03 -7.85 4.78
C ALA A 78 11.35 -8.59 4.51
N ARG A 79 12.39 -8.35 5.32
CA ARG A 79 13.66 -9.11 5.25
C ARG A 79 13.53 -10.56 5.74
N ARG A 80 12.65 -10.82 6.71
CA ARG A 80 12.49 -12.16 7.33
C ARG A 80 11.62 -13.10 6.47
N SER A 81 10.56 -12.57 5.85
CA SER A 81 9.69 -13.31 4.95
C SER A 81 9.56 -12.56 3.62
N PRO A 82 10.45 -12.81 2.63
CA PRO A 82 10.41 -12.21 1.30
C PRO A 82 9.35 -12.88 0.42
N VAL A 83 8.14 -13.07 0.95
CA VAL A 83 7.01 -13.70 0.25
C VAL A 83 6.09 -12.59 -0.26
N THR A 84 5.75 -12.66 -1.55
CA THR A 84 4.86 -11.72 -2.21
C THR A 84 3.46 -11.78 -1.58
N GLY A 85 3.02 -10.70 -0.92
CA GLY A 85 1.72 -10.62 -0.25
C GLY A 85 1.72 -9.84 1.08
N GLY A 86 2.89 -9.51 1.62
CA GLY A 86 3.10 -8.52 2.69
C GLY A 86 2.09 -8.59 3.84
N LEU A 87 1.18 -7.61 3.87
CA LEU A 87 0.13 -7.44 4.91
C LEU A 87 -0.76 -8.66 5.14
N TYR A 88 -0.97 -9.51 4.14
CA TYR A 88 -1.75 -10.75 4.29
C TYR A 88 -0.93 -11.92 4.83
N VAL A 89 0.34 -11.99 4.42
CA VAL A 89 1.20 -13.16 4.66
C VAL A 89 1.76 -13.12 6.08
N TYR A 90 2.12 -11.94 6.61
CA TYR A 90 2.67 -11.85 7.98
C TYR A 90 1.69 -12.33 9.06
N PRO A 91 0.39 -11.93 9.07
CA PRO A 91 -0.57 -12.42 10.05
C PRO A 91 -0.98 -13.87 9.80
N ARG A 92 -0.99 -14.32 8.53
CA ARG A 92 -1.26 -15.71 8.18
C ARG A 92 -0.20 -16.65 8.71
N ASP A 93 1.07 -16.28 8.58
CA ASP A 93 2.21 -17.09 9.06
C ASP A 93 2.29 -17.10 10.60
N ALA A 94 1.92 -16.01 11.26
CA ALA A 94 2.02 -15.88 12.72
C ALA A 94 0.80 -16.44 13.48
N PHE A 95 -0.42 -16.27 12.95
CA PHE A 95 -1.68 -16.55 13.66
C PHE A 95 -2.61 -17.52 12.92
N GLY A 96 -2.21 -18.00 11.74
CA GLY A 96 -2.96 -18.98 10.96
C GLY A 96 -3.92 -18.37 9.92
N PRO A 97 -4.65 -19.23 9.18
CA PRO A 97 -5.39 -18.83 7.98
C PRO A 97 -6.54 -17.83 8.24
N PHE A 98 -7.17 -17.88 9.42
CA PHE A 98 -8.25 -16.95 9.78
C PHE A 98 -7.75 -15.51 9.98
N ALA A 99 -6.61 -15.33 10.65
CA ALA A 99 -6.01 -14.01 10.85
C ALA A 99 -5.53 -13.40 9.52
N GLY A 100 -5.03 -14.25 8.60
CA GLY A 100 -4.75 -13.84 7.23
C GLY A 100 -6.00 -13.33 6.52
N PHE A 101 -7.10 -14.10 6.55
CA PHE A 101 -8.37 -13.71 5.92
C PHE A 101 -8.87 -12.36 6.46
N LEU A 102 -8.90 -12.20 7.78
CA LEU A 102 -9.33 -10.95 8.40
C LEU A 102 -8.47 -9.76 7.96
N SER A 103 -7.15 -9.94 7.88
CA SER A 103 -6.23 -8.87 7.46
C SER A 103 -6.44 -8.48 6.00
N ALA A 104 -6.62 -9.45 5.09
CA ALA A 104 -6.94 -9.16 3.69
C ALA A 104 -8.32 -8.49 3.55
N TRP A 105 -9.32 -8.95 4.30
CA TRP A 105 -10.66 -8.38 4.27
C TRP A 105 -10.66 -6.94 4.78
N SER A 106 -10.04 -6.66 5.93
CA SER A 106 -9.89 -5.32 6.49
C SER A 106 -9.09 -4.39 5.58
N TYR A 107 -8.03 -4.90 4.93
CA TYR A 107 -7.27 -4.12 3.96
C TYR A 107 -8.15 -3.76 2.75
N TRP A 108 -8.93 -4.71 2.24
CA TRP A 108 -9.80 -4.47 1.10
C TRP A 108 -10.89 -3.43 1.43
N THR A 109 -11.57 -3.56 2.57
CA THR A 109 -12.58 -2.58 2.99
C THR A 109 -11.96 -1.20 3.21
N MET A 110 -10.76 -1.14 3.78
CA MET A 110 -10.01 0.11 3.93
C MET A 110 -9.69 0.79 2.59
N CYS A 111 -9.35 0.02 1.56
CA CYS A 111 -9.12 0.57 0.21
C CYS A 111 -10.38 1.25 -0.36
N TRP A 112 -11.55 0.62 -0.23
CA TRP A 112 -12.81 1.23 -0.67
C TRP A 112 -13.15 2.51 0.09
N VAL A 113 -13.03 2.47 1.42
CA VAL A 113 -13.28 3.63 2.28
C VAL A 113 -12.30 4.77 1.97
N SER A 114 -11.03 4.43 1.70
CA SER A 114 -10.02 5.40 1.31
C SER A 114 -10.36 6.10 -0.02
N ILE A 115 -10.81 5.36 -1.03
CA ILE A 115 -11.25 5.95 -2.31
C ILE A 115 -12.43 6.90 -2.10
N ALA A 116 -13.42 6.50 -1.28
CA ALA A 116 -14.56 7.36 -0.95
C ALA A 116 -14.12 8.64 -0.21
N ALA A 117 -13.22 8.53 0.75
CA ALA A 117 -12.68 9.68 1.47
C ALA A 117 -11.88 10.62 0.56
N LEU A 118 -11.07 10.09 -0.36
CA LEU A 118 -10.36 10.89 -1.36
C LEU A 118 -11.35 11.64 -2.26
N ALA A 119 -12.44 11.01 -2.70
CA ALA A 119 -13.45 11.66 -3.51
C ALA A 119 -14.08 12.86 -2.78
N VAL A 120 -14.45 12.69 -1.50
CA VAL A 120 -14.98 13.78 -0.67
C VAL A 120 -13.95 14.91 -0.50
N ALA A 121 -12.69 14.57 -0.25
CA ALA A 121 -11.62 15.56 -0.14
C ALA A 121 -11.45 16.37 -1.44
N VAL A 122 -11.45 15.70 -2.59
CA VAL A 122 -11.35 16.36 -3.91
C VAL A 122 -12.53 17.29 -4.14
N VAL A 123 -13.76 16.85 -3.83
CA VAL A 123 -14.94 17.72 -3.94
C VAL A 123 -14.79 18.95 -3.05
N GLY A 124 -14.30 18.79 -1.81
CA GLY A 124 -14.02 19.92 -0.92
C GLY A 124 -12.97 20.89 -1.49
N TYR A 125 -11.91 20.40 -2.12
CA TYR A 125 -10.93 21.27 -2.79
C TYR A 125 -11.50 21.99 -4.01
N VAL A 126 -12.32 21.30 -4.82
CA VAL A 126 -12.95 21.88 -6.01
C VAL A 126 -13.97 22.94 -5.61
N ASP A 127 -14.74 22.75 -4.53
CA ASP A 127 -15.72 23.74 -4.04
C ASP A 127 -15.05 25.05 -3.60
N VAL A 128 -13.83 24.98 -3.04
CA VAL A 128 -13.02 26.17 -2.72
C VAL A 128 -12.48 26.89 -3.97
N LEU A 129 -12.14 26.14 -5.03
CA LEU A 129 -11.56 26.69 -6.27
C LEU A 129 -12.60 27.21 -7.26
N ILE A 130 -13.73 26.50 -7.38
CA ILE A 130 -14.87 26.84 -8.20
C ILE A 130 -16.08 26.76 -7.27
N PRO A 131 -16.48 27.89 -6.63
CA PRO A 131 -17.64 27.92 -5.76
C PRO A 131 -18.91 27.71 -6.61
N LEU A 132 -19.25 26.44 -6.87
CA LEU A 132 -20.46 26.02 -7.58
C LEU A 132 -21.67 26.12 -6.64
N HIS A 133 -21.47 25.94 -5.34
CA HIS A 133 -22.43 26.33 -4.30
C HIS A 133 -22.14 27.77 -3.90
N GLY A 134 -22.75 28.72 -4.61
CA GLY A 134 -22.73 30.11 -4.20
C GLY A 134 -23.22 30.27 -2.75
N ASN A 135 -22.54 31.11 -1.98
CA ASN A 135 -23.08 32.01 -0.95
C ASN A 135 -24.46 31.68 -0.33
N HIS A 136 -24.67 30.49 0.20
CA HIS A 136 -25.83 30.19 1.04
C HIS A 136 -25.37 29.96 2.48
N ALA A 137 -24.90 31.06 3.07
CA ALA A 137 -25.15 31.29 4.48
C ALA A 137 -26.67 31.34 4.67
N LEU A 138 -27.22 30.31 5.31
CA LEU A 138 -28.40 30.38 6.16
C LEU A 138 -28.08 29.59 7.43
#